data_AF-A0A941LQR6-F1
#
_entry.id   AF-A0A941LQR6-F1
#
_cell.length_a   1.000
_cell.length_b   1.000
_cell.length_c   1.000
_cell.angle_alpha   90.00
_cell.angle_beta   90.00
_cell.angle_gamma   90.00
#
_symmetry.space_group_name_H-M   'P 1'
#
loop_
_entity.id
_entity.type
_entity.pdbx_description
1 polymer ?
#
loop_
_entity_poly.entity_id
_entity_poly.type
_entity_poly.pdbx_seq_one_letter_code
_entity_poly.pdbx_strand_id
1 'polypeptide(L)'
;MRGLVALKIGLIVALMSPPVFADSFTDKAKSDSTVEISDEDPAMQKAMARARAGLEGFLKKAGSPPSDTGHYSVKVRVSEGESLEYLWISNLKGEGDLWSGQIENLPVVRSLKKGQMYSFAKTEIVDWTYVDKGRKKVIGNFTTCALLTKEPPDVAQNIRKQYGLECDR
;
A
#
# COMPACT_ATOMS: atom_id res chain seq x y z
N MET A 1 27.20 -29.68 -64.53
CA MET A 1 27.46 -28.34 -63.96
C MET A 1 26.25 -27.92 -63.13
N ARG A 2 26.52 -27.29 -61.99
CA ARG A 2 25.65 -27.08 -60.83
C ARG A 2 24.39 -26.25 -61.14
N GLY A 3 23.23 -26.73 -60.72
CA GLY A 3 22.06 -25.90 -60.46
C GLY A 3 21.79 -25.89 -58.96
N LEU A 4 21.87 -24.73 -58.32
CA LEU A 4 21.47 -24.52 -56.93
C LEU A 4 20.64 -23.23 -56.90
N VAL A 5 19.33 -23.41 -56.81
CA VAL A 5 18.37 -22.36 -56.44
C VAL A 5 18.51 -22.17 -54.93
N ALA A 6 19.03 -21.01 -54.51
CA ALA A 6 19.09 -20.65 -53.10
C ALA A 6 17.74 -20.07 -52.66
N LEU A 7 16.91 -20.89 -52.03
CA LEU A 7 15.70 -20.44 -51.34
C LEU A 7 16.13 -19.74 -50.04
N LYS A 8 16.07 -18.41 -50.00
CA LYS A 8 16.28 -17.65 -48.77
C LYS A 8 15.03 -17.79 -47.88
N ILE A 9 15.12 -18.64 -46.88
CA ILE A 9 14.13 -18.69 -45.79
C ILE A 9 14.39 -17.47 -44.90
N GLY A 10 13.54 -16.45 -45.00
CA GLY A 10 13.52 -15.33 -44.06
C GLY A 10 12.89 -15.79 -42.75
N LEU A 11 13.69 -15.86 -41.69
CA LEU A 11 13.19 -16.10 -40.33
C LEU A 11 12.61 -14.78 -39.79
N ILE A 12 11.29 -14.62 -39.87
CA ILE A 12 10.59 -13.54 -39.16
C ILE A 12 10.58 -13.92 -37.68
N VAL A 13 11.50 -13.35 -36.91
CA VAL A 13 11.43 -13.38 -35.45
C VAL A 13 10.32 -12.41 -35.04
N ALA A 14 9.13 -12.94 -34.77
CA ALA A 14 8.09 -12.20 -34.09
C ALA A 14 8.60 -11.89 -32.68
N LEU A 15 9.01 -10.64 -32.45
CA LEU A 15 9.26 -10.08 -31.12
C LEU A 15 7.92 -10.09 -30.36
N MET A 16 7.61 -11.21 -29.70
CA MET A 16 6.58 -11.22 -28.68
C MET A 16 7.14 -10.44 -27.49
N SER A 17 6.85 -9.15 -27.44
CA SER A 17 7.05 -8.37 -26.22
C SER A 17 6.35 -9.11 -25.08
N PRO A 18 7.04 -9.44 -23.98
CA PRO A 18 6.36 -10.04 -22.84
C PRO A 18 5.26 -9.07 -22.38
N PRO A 19 4.07 -9.57 -22.02
CA PRO A 19 3.07 -8.73 -21.39
C PRO A 19 3.72 -8.10 -20.16
N VAL A 20 3.67 -6.76 -20.10
CA VAL A 20 4.02 -6.00 -18.91
C VAL A 20 2.96 -6.35 -17.86
N PHE A 21 3.17 -7.43 -17.13
CA PHE A 21 2.39 -7.70 -15.94
C PHE A 21 2.75 -6.59 -14.95
N ALA A 22 1.78 -5.72 -14.66
CA ALA A 22 1.89 -4.84 -13.50
C ALA A 22 2.24 -5.70 -12.29
N ASP A 23 3.29 -5.34 -11.55
CA ASP A 23 3.72 -6.07 -10.35
C ASP A 23 2.50 -6.33 -9.44
N SER A 24 2.35 -7.57 -8.95
CA SER A 24 1.25 -7.89 -8.05
C SER A 24 1.36 -7.11 -6.74
N PHE A 25 0.26 -7.00 -5.98
CA PHE A 25 0.32 -6.42 -4.63
C PHE A 25 1.40 -7.10 -3.79
N THR A 26 1.57 -8.42 -3.95
CA THR A 26 2.59 -9.17 -3.21
C THR A 26 4.03 -8.78 -3.58
N ASP A 27 4.29 -8.46 -4.84
CA ASP A 27 5.62 -8.05 -5.29
C ASP A 27 5.94 -6.62 -4.84
N LYS A 28 4.94 -5.73 -4.86
CA LYS A 28 5.06 -4.38 -4.28
C LYS A 28 5.26 -4.42 -2.76
N ALA A 29 4.52 -5.28 -2.06
CA ALA A 29 4.67 -5.47 -0.61
C ALA A 29 6.05 -6.01 -0.23
N LYS A 30 6.61 -6.95 -1.01
CA LYS A 30 7.97 -7.48 -0.79
C LYS A 30 9.07 -6.45 -1.03
N SER A 31 8.88 -5.54 -1.97
CA SER A 31 9.86 -4.50 -2.33
C SER A 31 9.69 -3.21 -1.51
N ASP A 32 8.74 -3.16 -0.58
CA ASP A 32 8.38 -1.97 0.21
C ASP A 32 7.99 -0.75 -0.66
N SER A 33 7.57 -1.03 -1.90
CA SER A 33 7.15 -0.03 -2.86
C SER A 33 5.74 0.46 -2.55
N THR A 34 5.46 1.73 -2.85
CA THR A 34 4.09 2.25 -2.81
C THR A 34 3.19 1.44 -3.76
N VAL A 35 2.02 1.04 -3.26
CA VAL A 35 0.98 0.41 -4.07
C VAL A 35 0.11 1.50 -4.66
N GLU A 36 0.01 1.53 -5.98
CA GLU A 36 -0.90 2.42 -6.68
C GLU A 36 -2.35 2.05 -6.31
N ILE A 37 -3.09 3.05 -5.87
CA ILE A 37 -4.49 2.93 -5.48
C ILE A 37 -5.28 3.81 -6.43
N SER A 38 -6.26 3.23 -7.13
CA SER A 38 -7.30 4.01 -7.78
C SER A 38 -8.34 4.41 -6.75
N ASP A 39 -8.58 5.71 -6.64
CA ASP A 39 -9.57 6.32 -5.74
C ASP A 39 -11.01 6.09 -6.22
N GLU A 40 -11.17 5.62 -7.45
CA GLU A 40 -12.44 5.33 -8.12
C GLU A 40 -12.93 3.90 -7.88
N ASP A 41 -12.07 3.01 -7.36
CA ASP A 41 -12.44 1.64 -7.04
C ASP A 41 -13.44 1.61 -5.85
N PRO A 42 -14.66 1.06 -6.01
CA PRO A 42 -15.65 1.02 -4.94
C PRO A 42 -15.19 0.31 -3.67
N ALA A 43 -14.35 -0.73 -3.79
CA ALA A 43 -13.79 -1.43 -2.63
C ALA A 43 -12.79 -0.54 -1.88
N MET A 44 -11.98 0.23 -2.61
CA MET A 44 -11.06 1.21 -2.02
C MET A 44 -11.81 2.36 -1.35
N GLN A 45 -12.83 2.92 -1.99
CA GLN A 45 -13.66 3.97 -1.40
C GLN A 45 -14.32 3.51 -0.11
N LYS A 46 -14.87 2.29 -0.10
CA LYS A 46 -15.45 1.67 1.10
C LYS A 46 -14.40 1.48 2.22
N ALA A 47 -13.20 1.04 1.87
CA ALA A 47 -12.10 0.90 2.83
C ALA A 47 -11.69 2.25 3.44
N MET A 48 -11.51 3.28 2.62
CA MET A 48 -11.17 4.63 3.12
C MET A 48 -12.31 5.23 3.96
N ALA A 49 -13.57 5.03 3.57
CA ALA A 49 -14.71 5.45 4.38
C ALA A 49 -14.73 4.77 5.76
N ARG A 50 -14.44 3.46 5.81
CA ARG A 50 -14.31 2.71 7.06
C ARG A 50 -13.15 3.23 7.91
N ALA A 51 -12.00 3.49 7.30
CA ALA A 51 -10.86 4.07 7.99
C ALA A 51 -11.22 5.43 8.63
N ARG A 52 -11.86 6.32 7.87
CA ARG A 52 -12.30 7.63 8.36
C ARG A 52 -13.26 7.51 9.54
N ALA A 53 -14.20 6.57 9.51
CA ALA A 53 -15.14 6.34 10.62
C ALA A 53 -14.44 5.94 11.93
N GLY A 54 -13.31 5.23 11.86
CA GLY A 54 -12.53 4.82 13.04
C GLY A 54 -11.37 5.75 13.41
N LEU A 55 -11.12 6.81 12.63
CA LEU A 55 -9.90 7.59 12.70
C LEU A 55 -9.72 8.29 14.06
N GLU A 56 -10.76 8.90 14.61
CA GLU A 56 -10.68 9.59 15.92
C GLU A 56 -10.28 8.63 17.04
N GLY A 57 -10.88 7.43 17.05
CA GLY A 57 -10.56 6.39 18.03
C GLY A 57 -9.12 5.91 17.90
N PHE A 58 -8.65 5.72 16.66
CA PHE A 58 -7.26 5.38 16.38
C PHE A 58 -6.29 6.46 16.87
N LEU A 59 -6.50 7.74 16.51
CA LEU A 59 -5.59 8.83 16.86
C LEU A 59 -5.53 9.05 18.37
N LYS A 60 -6.68 8.97 19.07
CA LYS A 60 -6.71 9.01 20.54
C LYS A 60 -5.86 7.90 21.15
N LYS A 61 -5.96 6.68 20.59
CA LYS A 61 -5.18 5.53 21.05
C LYS A 61 -3.69 5.68 20.71
N ALA A 62 -3.35 6.20 19.54
CA ALA A 62 -1.98 6.45 19.12
C ALA A 62 -1.28 7.51 20.00
N GLY A 63 -2.03 8.52 20.48
CA GLY A 63 -1.51 9.55 21.39
C GLY A 63 -1.25 9.04 22.82
N SER A 64 -1.87 7.94 23.23
CA SER A 64 -1.63 7.28 24.52
C SER A 64 -1.73 5.76 24.36
N PRO A 65 -0.73 5.12 23.73
CA PRO A 65 -0.83 3.73 23.31
C PRO A 65 -0.82 2.79 24.52
N PRO A 66 -1.81 1.90 24.66
CA PRO A 66 -1.76 0.83 25.63
C PRO A 66 -0.52 -0.06 25.45
N SER A 67 0.01 -0.61 26.54
CA SER A 67 1.25 -1.38 26.54
C SER A 67 1.20 -2.65 25.67
N ASP A 68 0.01 -3.23 25.52
CA ASP A 68 -0.29 -4.39 24.69
C ASP A 68 -0.52 -4.05 23.20
N THR A 69 -0.23 -2.81 22.80
CA THR A 69 -0.30 -2.38 21.40
C THR A 69 1.00 -1.79 20.90
N GLY A 70 1.16 -1.66 19.58
CA GLY A 70 2.34 -1.06 18.96
C GLY A 70 2.18 -0.88 17.46
N HIS A 71 3.25 -0.42 16.80
CA HIS A 71 3.31 -0.22 15.33
C HIS A 71 2.13 0.62 14.80
N TYR A 72 1.92 1.79 15.42
CA TYR A 72 0.91 2.74 14.98
C TYR A 72 1.38 3.48 13.74
N SER A 73 0.62 3.38 12.66
CA SER A 73 0.88 4.08 11.41
C SER A 73 -0.41 4.57 10.75
N VAL A 74 -0.33 5.68 10.02
CA VAL A 74 -1.39 6.16 9.12
C VAL A 74 -0.94 6.06 7.68
N LYS A 75 -1.88 5.86 6.76
CA LYS A 75 -1.63 6.01 5.33
C LYS A 75 -2.13 7.37 4.89
N VAL A 76 -1.26 8.15 4.29
CA VAL A 76 -1.51 9.55 3.93
C VAL A 76 -1.46 9.71 2.42
N ARG A 77 -2.44 10.45 1.89
CA ARG A 77 -2.42 10.93 0.51
C ARG A 77 -1.39 12.04 0.40
N VAL A 78 -0.35 11.83 -0.39
CA VAL A 78 0.71 12.80 -0.66
C VAL A 78 0.54 13.29 -2.09
N SER A 79 0.49 14.61 -2.25
CA SER A 79 0.38 15.25 -3.57
C SER A 79 1.51 16.25 -3.77
N GLU A 80 2.36 16.02 -4.77
CA GLU A 80 3.44 16.93 -5.16
C GLU A 80 3.43 17.12 -6.68
N GLY A 81 3.07 18.32 -7.13
CA GLY A 81 2.83 18.60 -8.55
C GLY A 81 1.72 17.70 -9.11
N GLU A 82 2.04 16.97 -10.17
CA GLU A 82 1.13 16.00 -10.80
C GLU A 82 1.21 14.60 -10.16
N SER A 83 2.13 14.39 -9.21
CA SER A 83 2.30 13.09 -8.57
C SER A 83 1.38 12.95 -7.37
N LEU A 84 0.63 11.85 -7.33
CA LEU A 84 -0.17 11.42 -6.19
C LEU A 84 0.34 10.06 -5.74
N GLU A 85 0.68 9.94 -4.46
CA GLU A 85 1.05 8.67 -3.87
C GLU A 85 0.47 8.50 -2.46
N TYR A 86 0.50 7.27 -1.97
CA TYR A 86 -0.01 6.93 -0.65
C TYR A 86 1.07 6.32 0.22
N LEU A 87 1.51 7.06 1.24
CA LEU A 87 2.63 6.65 2.09
C LEU A 87 2.14 6.24 3.47
N TRP A 88 2.69 5.14 3.99
CA TRP A 88 2.58 4.82 5.41
C TRP A 88 3.53 5.71 6.20
N ILE A 89 3.03 6.23 7.32
CA ILE A 89 3.75 7.14 8.22
C ILE A 89 3.56 6.65 9.66
N SER A 90 4.66 6.49 10.39
CA SER A 90 4.65 6.12 11.82
C SER A 90 5.27 7.19 12.70
N ASN A 91 5.54 6.90 13.98
CA ASN A 91 6.10 7.86 14.94
C ASN A 91 5.28 9.16 15.02
N LEU A 92 3.95 8.98 15.08
CA LEU A 92 2.97 10.04 14.94
C LEU A 92 3.04 11.07 16.07
N LYS A 93 3.03 12.33 15.70
CA LYS A 93 2.90 13.49 16.59
C LYS A 93 1.86 14.42 16.02
N GLY A 94 0.85 14.77 16.81
CA GLY A 94 -0.26 15.62 16.38
C GLY A 94 -0.43 16.83 17.27
N GLU A 95 -0.77 17.96 16.66
CA GLU A 95 -1.21 19.19 17.32
C GLU A 95 -2.45 19.71 16.56
N GLY A 96 -3.64 19.51 17.14
CA GLY A 96 -4.90 19.80 16.47
C GLY A 96 -5.08 18.96 15.20
N ASP A 97 -5.27 19.63 14.06
CA ASP A 97 -5.46 18.99 12.76
C ASP A 97 -4.15 18.79 11.98
N LEU A 98 -3.02 19.27 12.49
CA LEU A 98 -1.71 19.06 11.89
C LEU A 98 -0.98 17.90 12.56
N TRP A 99 -0.50 16.97 11.74
CA TRP A 99 0.20 15.78 12.18
C TRP A 99 1.54 15.66 11.48
N SER A 100 2.46 14.92 12.10
CA SER A 100 3.75 14.58 11.52
C SER A 100 4.19 13.18 11.94
N GLY A 101 5.08 12.59 11.15
CA GLY A 101 5.66 11.29 11.45
C GLY A 101 6.73 10.90 10.45
N GLN A 102 7.24 9.67 10.54
CA GLN A 102 8.29 9.15 9.67
C GLN A 102 7.71 8.27 8.55
N ILE A 103 8.12 8.52 7.31
CA ILE A 103 7.71 7.74 6.15
C ILE A 103 8.27 6.30 6.25
N GLU A 104 7.41 5.29 6.08
CA GLU A 104 7.80 3.88 6.25
C GLU A 104 8.14 3.17 4.94
N ASN A 105 7.50 3.54 3.83
CA ASN A 105 7.69 2.92 2.52
C ASN A 105 8.65 3.72 1.64
N LEU A 106 9.14 3.13 0.56
CA LEU A 106 9.96 3.83 -0.44
C LEU A 106 9.07 4.75 -1.30
N PRO A 107 9.24 6.08 -1.22
CA PRO A 107 8.46 7.01 -2.03
C PRO A 107 8.81 6.92 -3.51
N VAL A 108 7.81 7.14 -4.36
CA VAL A 108 7.99 7.33 -5.80
C VAL A 108 8.37 8.78 -6.09
N VAL A 109 7.84 9.72 -5.30
CA VAL A 109 8.18 11.14 -5.41
C VAL A 109 9.63 11.33 -4.98
N ARG A 110 10.47 11.78 -5.94
CA ARG A 110 11.94 11.83 -5.76
C ARG A 110 12.42 12.81 -4.70
N SER A 111 11.61 13.83 -4.37
CA SER A 111 11.90 14.77 -3.29
C SER A 111 11.81 14.09 -1.92
N LEU A 112 11.10 12.96 -1.81
CA LEU A 112 10.81 12.27 -0.57
C LEU A 112 11.70 11.04 -0.37
N LYS A 113 11.93 10.70 0.91
CA LYS A 113 12.77 9.56 1.32
C LYS A 113 12.12 8.79 2.45
N LYS A 114 12.28 7.47 2.44
CA LYS A 114 11.95 6.62 3.58
C LYS A 114 12.70 7.09 4.84
N GLY A 115 12.02 7.10 5.97
CA GLY A 115 12.52 7.51 7.28
C GLY A 115 12.52 9.02 7.53
N GLN A 116 12.26 9.87 6.52
CA GLN A 116 12.19 11.31 6.74
C GLN A 116 10.91 11.68 7.51
N MET A 117 10.97 12.81 8.23
CA MET A 117 9.78 13.42 8.82
C MET A 117 8.92 14.06 7.73
N TYR A 118 7.62 13.79 7.76
CA TYR A 118 6.62 14.39 6.86
C TYR A 118 5.48 14.98 7.69
N SER A 119 5.02 16.17 7.31
CA SER A 119 3.89 16.85 7.95
C SER A 119 2.68 16.80 7.02
N PHE A 120 1.50 16.57 7.58
CA PHE A 120 0.26 16.35 6.84
C PHE A 120 -0.94 16.79 7.67
N ALA A 121 -2.01 17.18 6.98
CA ALA A 121 -3.29 17.44 7.60
C ALA A 121 -4.00 16.13 7.93
N LYS A 122 -4.77 16.12 9.03
CA LYS A 122 -5.61 14.99 9.43
C LYS A 122 -6.53 14.51 8.31
N THR A 123 -7.02 15.43 7.47
CA THR A 123 -7.89 15.15 6.32
C THR A 123 -7.22 14.36 5.21
N GLU A 124 -5.88 14.30 5.19
CA GLU A 124 -5.09 13.56 4.21
C GLU A 124 -4.92 12.07 4.60
N ILE A 125 -5.35 11.69 5.81
CA ILE A 125 -5.33 10.31 6.27
C ILE A 125 -6.44 9.51 5.57
N VAL A 126 -6.04 8.45 4.85
CA VAL A 126 -6.95 7.57 4.11
C VAL A 126 -7.04 6.16 4.68
N ASP A 127 -6.09 5.76 5.54
CA ASP A 127 -6.08 4.49 6.26
C ASP A 127 -5.26 4.62 7.54
N TRP A 128 -5.36 3.63 8.43
CA TRP A 128 -4.56 3.55 9.64
C TRP A 128 -4.37 2.10 10.07
N THR A 129 -3.34 1.83 10.87
CA THR A 129 -3.08 0.50 11.39
C THR A 129 -2.40 0.53 12.76
N TYR A 130 -2.66 -0.49 13.58
CA TYR A 130 -1.84 -0.82 14.74
C TYR A 130 -1.84 -2.33 14.99
N VAL A 131 -0.84 -2.80 15.73
CA VAL A 131 -0.73 -4.19 16.18
C VAL A 131 -1.29 -4.32 17.59
N ASP A 132 -2.27 -5.21 17.74
CA ASP A 132 -2.73 -5.75 19.01
C ASP A 132 -1.85 -6.95 19.37
N LYS A 133 -0.89 -6.75 20.29
CA LYS A 133 0.10 -7.76 20.66
C LYS A 133 -0.53 -8.91 21.44
N GLY A 134 -1.55 -8.62 22.24
CA GLY A 134 -2.28 -9.63 23.02
C GLY A 134 -2.98 -10.65 22.12
N ARG A 135 -3.63 -10.18 21.04
CA ARG A 135 -4.30 -11.04 20.07
C ARG A 135 -3.41 -11.50 18.91
N LYS A 136 -2.22 -10.92 18.76
CA LYS A 136 -1.34 -11.08 17.58
C LYS A 136 -2.08 -10.72 16.29
N LYS A 137 -2.75 -9.57 16.28
CA LYS A 137 -3.58 -9.10 15.17
C LYS A 137 -3.19 -7.70 14.71
N VAL A 138 -3.31 -7.48 13.41
CA VAL A 138 -3.25 -6.16 12.79
C VAL A 138 -4.68 -5.63 12.68
N ILE A 139 -4.90 -4.46 13.27
CA ILE A 139 -6.19 -3.77 13.30
C ILE A 139 -6.12 -2.56 12.38
N GLY A 140 -7.15 -2.37 11.55
CA GLY A 140 -7.16 -1.37 10.50
C GLY A 140 -6.63 -1.95 9.18
N ASN A 141 -5.78 -1.19 8.47
CA ASN A 141 -5.16 -1.58 7.21
C ASN A 141 -6.22 -1.95 6.15
N PHE A 142 -7.31 -1.18 6.12
CA PHE A 142 -8.50 -1.48 5.35
C PHE A 142 -8.25 -1.41 3.84
N THR A 143 -7.35 -0.52 3.41
CA THR A 143 -6.96 -0.38 2.00
C THR A 143 -6.22 -1.63 1.51
N THR A 144 -5.40 -2.24 2.35
CA THR A 144 -4.82 -3.56 2.04
C THR A 144 -5.89 -4.64 1.97
N CYS A 145 -6.86 -4.63 2.89
CA CYS A 145 -7.98 -5.58 2.81
C CYS A 145 -8.77 -5.47 1.51
N ALA A 146 -8.99 -4.24 1.00
CA ALA A 146 -9.58 -4.02 -0.31
C ALA A 146 -8.71 -4.56 -1.44
N LEU A 147 -7.40 -4.31 -1.41
CA LEU A 147 -6.45 -4.85 -2.40
C LEU A 147 -6.46 -6.39 -2.42
N LEU A 148 -6.56 -7.05 -1.26
CA LEU A 148 -6.63 -8.50 -1.17
C LEU A 148 -7.90 -9.11 -1.78
N THR A 149 -8.94 -8.31 -2.06
CA THR A 149 -10.10 -8.81 -2.81
C THR A 149 -9.80 -9.06 -4.28
N LYS A 150 -8.69 -8.52 -4.78
CA LYS A 150 -8.21 -8.67 -6.17
C LYS A 150 -7.23 -9.83 -6.34
N GLU A 151 -6.76 -10.41 -5.23
CA GLU A 151 -5.85 -11.54 -5.24
C GLU A 151 -6.63 -12.88 -5.30
N PRO A 152 -5.99 -13.97 -5.78
CA PRO A 152 -6.55 -15.30 -5.63
C PRO A 152 -6.92 -15.61 -4.17
N PRO A 153 -8.03 -16.33 -3.89
CA PRO A 153 -8.52 -16.52 -2.52
C PRO A 153 -7.49 -17.17 -1.57
N ASP A 154 -6.69 -18.10 -2.06
CA ASP A 154 -5.63 -18.77 -1.32
C ASP A 154 -4.47 -17.81 -0.99
N VAL A 155 -4.06 -16.97 -1.95
CA VAL A 155 -3.07 -15.91 -1.75
C VAL A 155 -3.57 -14.91 -0.70
N ALA A 156 -4.79 -14.42 -0.85
CA ALA A 156 -5.41 -13.49 0.09
C ALA A 156 -5.51 -14.07 1.50
N GLN A 157 -5.92 -15.35 1.62
CA GLN A 157 -6.00 -16.03 2.91
C GLN A 157 -4.62 -16.20 3.56
N ASN A 158 -3.61 -16.57 2.77
CA ASN A 158 -2.24 -16.72 3.25
C ASN A 158 -1.68 -15.39 3.78
N ILE A 159 -1.89 -14.29 3.05
CA ILE A 159 -1.46 -12.95 3.49
C ILE A 159 -2.19 -12.57 4.79
N ARG A 160 -3.52 -12.74 4.86
CA ARG A 160 -4.29 -12.45 6.09
C ARG A 160 -3.75 -13.23 7.29
N LYS A 161 -3.42 -14.50 7.10
CA LYS A 161 -2.87 -15.36 8.16
C LYS A 161 -1.46 -14.94 8.55
N GLN A 162 -0.58 -14.70 7.58
CA GLN A 162 0.82 -14.34 7.78
C GLN A 162 0.96 -13.04 8.57
N TYR A 163 0.17 -12.02 8.23
CA TYR A 163 0.24 -10.70 8.86
C TYR A 163 -0.75 -10.54 10.02
N GLY A 164 -1.61 -11.52 10.29
CA GLY A 164 -2.64 -11.43 11.33
C GLY A 164 -3.70 -10.36 11.04
N LEU A 165 -3.98 -10.07 9.77
CA LEU A 165 -4.86 -9.00 9.31
C LEU A 165 -6.35 -9.38 9.47
N GLU A 166 -7.12 -8.55 10.18
CA GLU A 166 -8.57 -8.73 10.37
C GLU A 166 -9.38 -7.83 9.41
N CYS A 167 -9.77 -8.35 8.24
CA CYS A 167 -10.50 -7.56 7.24
C CYS A 167 -12.01 -7.38 7.49
N ASP A 168 -12.59 -8.26 8.31
CA ASP A 168 -14.05 -8.32 8.48
C ASP A 168 -14.56 -7.53 9.70
N ARG A 169 -13.66 -6.90 10.47
CA ARG A 169 -13.97 -6.18 11.73
C ARG A 169 -13.94 -4.67 11.64
#